data_AF-A0A536DNP4-F1
#
_entry.id   AF-A0A536DNP4-F1
#
_cell.length_a   1.000
_cell.length_b   1.000
_cell.length_c   1.000
_cell.angle_alpha   90.00
_cell.angle_beta   90.00
_cell.angle_gamma   90.00
#
_symmetry.space_group_name_H-M   'P 1'
#
loop_
_entity.id
_entity.type
_entity.pdbx_description
1 polymer ?
#
loop_
_entity_poly.entity_id
_entity_poly.type
_entity_poly.pdbx_seq_one_letter_code
_entity_poly.pdbx_strand_id
1 'polypeptide(L)'
;MAAVFAPNTHVGAEDLPVYDPRVESALDLLQTSPATDQLRAVLDASHVDVRFIPMAPGVYARYSVARHVIEIDERWTETDEITLAAVIAHEATHAQDAVSGYLASGGASACIDSEVRAFRTSALFWIAQYGPGGKLGVSNELDRQLNSIADRQLHDQQGLEALVRQTYSQQCSH
;
A
#
# COMPACT_ATOMS: atom_id res chain seq x y z
N MET A 1 -14.23 50.64 -10.69
CA MET A 1 -14.59 49.79 -9.53
C MET A 1 -13.75 48.52 -9.63
N ALA A 2 -12.76 48.37 -8.76
CA ALA A 2 -11.89 47.18 -8.73
C ALA A 2 -12.49 46.18 -7.74
N ALA A 3 -12.82 44.97 -8.20
CA ALA A 3 -13.23 43.87 -7.34
C ALA A 3 -11.98 43.25 -6.73
N VAL A 4 -11.84 43.36 -5.42
CA VAL A 4 -10.82 42.65 -4.63
C VAL A 4 -11.35 41.24 -4.42
N PHE A 5 -10.73 40.25 -5.06
CA PHE A 5 -10.94 38.84 -4.71
C PHE A 5 -10.21 38.56 -3.40
N ALA A 6 -10.97 38.28 -2.34
CA ALA A 6 -10.41 37.71 -1.13
C ALA A 6 -10.17 36.21 -1.36
N PRO A 7 -8.98 35.67 -1.04
CA PRO A 7 -8.76 34.23 -1.08
C PRO A 7 -9.53 33.57 0.07
N ASN A 8 -10.39 32.59 -0.25
CA ASN A 8 -11.00 31.72 0.74
C ASN A 8 -9.93 30.81 1.35
N THR A 9 -9.41 31.19 2.51
CA THR A 9 -8.58 30.32 3.35
C THR A 9 -9.47 29.54 4.31
N HIS A 10 -10.13 28.50 3.80
CA HIS A 10 -10.67 27.43 4.62
C HIS A 10 -10.13 26.11 4.09
N VAL A 11 -8.84 25.86 4.34
CA VAL A 11 -8.33 24.49 4.46
C VAL A 11 -8.50 24.16 5.94
N GLY A 12 -9.70 23.74 6.31
CA GLY A 12 -10.01 23.32 7.67
C GLY A 12 -9.44 21.93 7.92
N ALA A 13 -9.17 21.59 9.18
CA ALA A 13 -8.80 20.22 9.58
C ALA A 13 -9.85 19.15 9.20
N GLU A 14 -11.03 19.57 8.73
CA GLU A 14 -12.12 18.71 8.21
C GLU A 14 -11.77 18.01 6.88
N ASP A 15 -10.69 18.44 6.19
CA ASP A 15 -10.25 17.84 4.93
C ASP A 15 -9.09 16.84 5.09
N LEU A 16 -8.67 16.47 6.30
CA LEU A 16 -7.61 15.45 6.45
C LEU A 16 -8.17 14.03 6.30
N PRO A 17 -7.39 13.08 5.75
CA PRO A 17 -7.80 11.67 5.73
C PRO A 17 -8.05 11.15 7.15
N VAL A 18 -8.99 10.22 7.27
CA VAL A 18 -9.29 9.55 8.53
C VAL A 18 -8.56 8.23 8.59
N TYR A 19 -7.52 8.19 9.43
CA TYR A 19 -6.79 6.98 9.74
C TYR A 19 -7.31 6.36 11.04
N ASP A 20 -7.47 5.04 11.04
CA ASP A 20 -7.63 4.29 12.28
C ASP A 20 -6.38 4.52 13.17
N PRO A 21 -6.52 4.94 14.45
CA PRO A 21 -5.37 5.26 15.29
C PRO A 21 -4.34 4.12 15.43
N ARG A 22 -4.77 2.88 15.21
CA ARG A 22 -3.90 1.70 15.25
C ARG A 22 -2.91 1.62 14.09
N VAL A 23 -3.14 2.36 12.99
CA VAL A 23 -2.26 2.34 11.81
C VAL A 23 -1.22 3.45 11.80
N GLU A 24 -1.30 4.44 12.71
CA GLU A 24 -0.44 5.64 12.66
C GLU A 24 1.06 5.30 12.72
N SER A 25 1.48 4.45 13.66
CA SER A 25 2.89 4.03 13.74
C SER A 25 3.36 3.33 12.45
N ALA A 26 2.49 2.54 11.82
CA ALA A 26 2.81 1.86 10.57
C ALA A 26 2.92 2.84 9.40
N LEU A 27 2.06 3.86 9.36
CA LEU A 27 2.12 4.91 8.36
C LEU A 27 3.37 5.80 8.51
N ASP A 28 3.79 6.10 9.74
CA ASP A 28 5.02 6.85 10.01
C ASP A 28 6.26 6.07 9.54
N LEU A 29 6.26 4.74 9.69
CA LEU A 29 7.36 3.90 9.22
C LEU A 29 7.58 3.96 7.71
N LEU A 30 6.56 4.28 6.91
CA LEU A 30 6.71 4.42 5.45
C LEU A 30 7.76 5.48 5.08
N GLN A 31 7.91 6.52 5.91
CA GLN A 31 8.85 7.60 5.68
C GLN A 31 10.32 7.21 5.96
N THR A 32 10.54 6.05 6.57
CA THR A 32 11.88 5.60 6.99
C THR A 32 12.64 4.84 5.89
N SER A 33 11.97 4.49 4.79
CA SER A 33 12.56 3.74 3.68
C SER A 33 12.43 4.49 2.36
N PRO A 34 13.51 4.64 1.56
CA PRO A 34 13.46 5.28 0.25
C PRO A 34 12.45 4.65 -0.73
N ALA A 35 12.11 3.37 -0.54
CA ALA A 35 11.12 2.69 -1.38
C ALA A 35 9.69 3.17 -1.14
N THR A 36 9.42 3.79 0.02
CA THR A 36 8.06 4.12 0.49
C THR A 36 7.91 5.56 0.97
N ASP A 37 8.98 6.36 0.95
CA ASP A 37 9.02 7.67 1.63
C ASP A 37 8.01 8.69 1.10
N GLN A 38 7.56 8.55 -0.15
CA GLN A 38 6.52 9.39 -0.74
C GLN A 38 5.09 8.91 -0.46
N LEU A 39 4.90 7.66 -0.02
CA LEU A 39 3.57 7.04 -0.01
C LEU A 39 2.62 7.69 1.00
N ARG A 40 3.10 8.06 2.21
CA ARG A 40 2.28 8.81 3.18
C ARG A 40 1.78 10.12 2.57
N ALA A 41 2.67 10.87 1.92
CA ALA A 41 2.29 12.14 1.29
C ALA A 41 1.28 11.95 0.16
N VAL A 42 1.34 10.85 -0.60
CA VAL A 42 0.33 10.49 -1.59
C VAL A 42 -1.03 10.23 -0.94
N LEU A 43 -1.07 9.45 0.15
CA LEU A 43 -2.32 9.17 0.87
C LEU A 43 -2.95 10.45 1.41
N ASP A 44 -2.13 11.31 2.03
CA ASP A 44 -2.56 12.59 2.58
C ASP A 44 -3.10 13.53 1.48
N ALA A 45 -2.34 13.71 0.40
CA ALA A 45 -2.72 14.61 -0.70
C ALA A 45 -3.93 14.11 -1.51
N SER A 46 -4.22 12.81 -1.45
CA SER A 46 -5.31 12.18 -2.19
C SER A 46 -6.51 11.84 -1.30
N HIS A 47 -6.48 12.26 -0.03
CA HIS A 47 -7.53 12.01 0.96
C HIS A 47 -7.90 10.52 1.06
N VAL A 48 -6.89 9.65 1.12
CA VAL A 48 -7.10 8.21 1.23
C VAL A 48 -7.23 7.81 2.69
N ASP A 49 -8.39 7.30 3.08
CA ASP A 49 -8.62 6.77 4.43
C ASP A 49 -7.91 5.42 4.63
N VAL A 50 -7.60 5.06 5.88
CA VAL A 50 -7.07 3.72 6.22
C VAL A 50 -7.83 3.16 7.42
N ARG A 51 -8.44 1.98 7.25
CA ARG A 51 -9.28 1.37 8.30
C ARG A 51 -9.28 -0.15 8.28
N PHE A 52 -9.63 -0.75 9.41
CA PHE A 52 -9.86 -2.18 9.52
C PHE A 52 -11.32 -2.56 9.22
N ILE A 53 -11.54 -3.65 8.47
CA ILE A 53 -12.86 -4.24 8.22
C ILE A 53 -12.77 -5.78 8.19
N PRO A 54 -13.87 -6.51 8.41
CA PRO A 54 -13.93 -7.94 8.09
C PRO A 54 -13.73 -8.16 6.58
N MET A 55 -12.85 -9.10 6.20
CA MET A 55 -12.66 -9.49 4.80
C MET A 55 -12.84 -10.99 4.58
N ALA A 56 -12.99 -11.37 3.31
CA ALA A 56 -13.05 -12.78 2.92
C ALA A 56 -11.69 -13.47 3.18
N PRO A 57 -11.68 -14.79 3.45
CA PRO A 57 -10.44 -15.54 3.61
C PRO A 57 -9.51 -15.35 2.40
N GLY A 58 -8.21 -15.17 2.66
CA GLY A 58 -7.19 -14.96 1.62
C GLY A 58 -7.02 -13.52 1.14
N VAL A 59 -7.85 -12.57 1.59
CA VAL A 59 -7.64 -11.13 1.37
C VAL A 59 -7.07 -10.51 2.64
N TYR A 60 -5.96 -9.79 2.54
CA TYR A 60 -5.31 -9.17 3.70
C TYR A 60 -5.56 -7.66 3.76
N ALA A 61 -5.56 -7.01 2.62
CA ALA A 61 -5.93 -5.61 2.46
C ALA A 61 -6.42 -5.37 1.03
N ARG A 62 -6.97 -4.17 0.79
CA ARG A 62 -7.26 -3.66 -0.56
C ARG A 62 -7.35 -2.14 -0.56
N TYR A 63 -6.88 -1.52 -1.63
CA TYR A 63 -7.20 -0.16 -1.97
C TYR A 63 -8.44 -0.07 -2.87
N SER A 64 -9.32 0.89 -2.60
CA SER A 64 -10.53 1.14 -3.39
C SER A 64 -10.47 2.54 -4.03
N VAL A 65 -10.20 2.59 -5.33
CA VAL A 65 -10.15 3.85 -6.11
C VAL A 65 -11.45 4.65 -5.95
N ALA A 66 -12.61 4.01 -6.09
CA ALA A 66 -13.91 4.72 -6.05
C ALA A 66 -14.25 5.32 -4.68
N ARG A 67 -13.67 4.78 -3.61
CA ARG A 67 -13.97 5.18 -2.22
C ARG A 67 -12.80 5.90 -1.54
N HIS A 68 -11.65 6.03 -2.21
CA HIS A 68 -10.39 6.52 -1.65
C HIS A 68 -10.11 5.94 -0.26
N VAL A 69 -10.09 4.62 -0.14
CA VAL A 69 -9.84 3.95 1.15
C VAL A 69 -8.99 2.72 0.97
N ILE A 70 -8.00 2.58 1.86
CA ILE A 70 -7.29 1.35 2.16
C ILE A 70 -8.06 0.64 3.28
N GLU A 71 -8.53 -0.54 2.97
CA GLU A 71 -9.18 -1.42 3.92
C GLU A 71 -8.22 -2.54 4.27
N ILE A 72 -8.03 -2.84 5.55
CA ILE A 72 -7.17 -3.92 6.05
C ILE A 72 -8.06 -4.92 6.78
N ASP A 73 -7.79 -6.22 6.65
CA ASP A 73 -8.55 -7.24 7.36
C ASP A 73 -8.37 -7.09 8.88
N GLU A 74 -9.49 -7.08 9.63
CA GLU A 74 -9.51 -6.96 11.09
C GLU A 74 -8.72 -8.06 11.82
N ARG A 75 -8.46 -9.20 11.16
CA ARG A 75 -7.60 -10.27 11.71
C ARG A 75 -6.17 -9.79 11.98
N TRP A 76 -5.76 -8.67 11.39
CA TRP A 76 -4.42 -8.10 11.52
C TRP A 76 -4.34 -6.93 12.51
N THR A 77 -5.36 -6.65 13.31
CA THR A 77 -5.32 -5.51 14.26
C THR A 77 -4.24 -5.63 15.32
N GLU A 78 -3.83 -6.84 15.66
CA GLU A 78 -2.78 -7.12 16.66
C GLU A 78 -1.42 -7.48 16.02
N THR A 79 -1.26 -7.24 14.72
CA THR A 79 0.02 -7.40 14.03
C THR A 79 0.95 -6.23 14.36
N ASP A 80 2.26 -6.48 14.41
CA ASP A 80 3.25 -5.43 14.67
C ASP A 80 3.27 -4.36 13.58
N GLU A 81 3.68 -3.14 13.95
CA GLU A 81 3.60 -1.99 13.07
C GLU A 81 4.44 -2.12 11.79
N ILE A 82 5.54 -2.88 11.80
CA ILE A 82 6.39 -3.07 10.61
C ILE A 82 5.68 -3.97 9.58
N THR A 83 5.08 -5.07 10.04
CA THR A 83 4.27 -5.93 9.18
C THR A 83 3.07 -5.19 8.61
N LEU A 84 2.41 -4.37 9.43
CA LEU A 84 1.31 -3.53 8.97
C LEU A 84 1.79 -2.48 7.95
N ALA A 85 2.95 -1.86 8.17
CA ALA A 85 3.53 -0.89 7.26
C ALA A 85 3.86 -1.51 5.89
N ALA A 86 4.35 -2.75 5.86
CA ALA A 86 4.61 -3.45 4.61
C ALA A 86 3.33 -3.73 3.79
N VAL A 87 2.21 -4.02 4.47
CA VAL A 87 0.89 -4.16 3.83
C VAL A 87 0.38 -2.80 3.33
N ILE A 88 0.47 -1.75 4.16
CA ILE A 88 0.04 -0.41 3.74
C ILE A 88 0.89 0.09 2.57
N ALA A 89 2.19 -0.19 2.54
CA ALA A 89 3.07 0.16 1.43
C ALA A 89 2.62 -0.45 0.09
N HIS A 90 2.11 -1.69 0.12
CA HIS A 90 1.52 -2.34 -1.04
C HIS A 90 0.28 -1.55 -1.51
N GLU A 91 -0.69 -1.33 -0.63
CA GLU A 91 -1.95 -0.67 -1.00
C GLU A 91 -1.76 0.80 -1.37
N ALA A 92 -0.83 1.50 -0.74
CA ALA A 92 -0.49 2.88 -1.05
C ALA A 92 0.19 3.01 -2.43
N THR A 93 0.86 1.95 -2.91
CA THR A 93 1.36 1.91 -4.30
C THR A 93 0.20 1.96 -5.28
N HIS A 94 -0.89 1.23 -5.03
CA HIS A 94 -2.10 1.32 -5.86
C HIS A 94 -2.75 2.71 -5.81
N ALA A 95 -2.74 3.37 -4.65
CA ALA A 95 -3.20 4.75 -4.52
C ALA A 95 -2.36 5.70 -5.39
N GLN A 96 -1.02 5.59 -5.34
CA GLN A 96 -0.11 6.35 -6.18
C GLN A 96 -0.34 6.10 -7.68
N ASP A 97 -0.52 4.85 -8.07
CA ASP A 97 -0.78 4.45 -9.45
C ASP A 97 -2.14 4.95 -9.97
N ALA A 98 -3.15 5.02 -9.10
CA ALA A 98 -4.45 5.61 -9.43
C ALA A 98 -4.33 7.13 -9.64
N VAL A 99 -3.67 7.84 -8.72
CA VAL A 99 -3.55 9.30 -8.73
C VAL A 99 -2.69 9.80 -9.90
N SER A 100 -1.66 9.04 -10.27
CA SER A 100 -0.84 9.34 -11.46
C SER A 100 -1.56 9.09 -12.78
N GLY A 101 -2.76 8.50 -12.76
CA GLY A 101 -3.51 8.11 -13.96
C GLY A 101 -2.97 6.86 -14.65
N TYR A 102 -1.97 6.17 -14.07
CA TYR A 102 -1.36 4.98 -14.65
C TYR A 102 -2.42 3.89 -14.90
N LEU A 103 -3.22 3.58 -13.87
CA LEU A 103 -4.27 2.55 -13.96
C LEU A 103 -5.34 2.87 -15.01
N ALA A 104 -5.71 4.15 -15.16
CA ALA A 104 -6.74 4.57 -16.11
C ALA A 104 -6.29 4.43 -17.57
N SER A 105 -4.99 4.48 -17.84
CA SER A 105 -4.44 4.57 -19.21
C SER A 105 -4.07 3.23 -19.84
N GLY A 106 -3.81 2.18 -19.06
CA GLY A 106 -3.14 0.97 -19.56
C GLY A 106 -3.89 -0.35 -19.42
N GLY A 107 -5.17 -0.33 -19.01
CA GLY A 107 -6.05 -1.51 -18.96
C GLY A 107 -5.46 -2.68 -18.16
N ALA A 108 -5.72 -3.92 -18.63
CA ALA A 108 -5.29 -5.15 -17.96
C ALA A 108 -3.78 -5.22 -17.68
N SER A 109 -2.94 -4.77 -18.63
CA SER A 109 -1.49 -4.73 -18.42
C SER A 109 -1.08 -3.77 -17.32
N ALA A 110 -1.68 -2.59 -17.24
CA ALA A 110 -1.39 -1.64 -16.15
C ALA A 110 -1.85 -2.16 -14.79
N CYS A 111 -2.99 -2.86 -14.73
CA CYS A 111 -3.42 -3.51 -13.49
C CYS A 111 -2.35 -4.50 -12.99
N ILE A 112 -1.87 -5.40 -13.86
CA ILE A 112 -0.86 -6.39 -13.48
C ILE A 112 0.48 -5.74 -13.14
N ASP A 113 0.91 -4.75 -13.90
CA ASP A 113 2.18 -4.06 -13.65
C ASP A 113 2.13 -3.24 -12.34
N SER A 114 0.95 -2.73 -11.97
CA SER A 114 0.69 -2.11 -10.67
C SER A 114 0.83 -3.11 -9.52
N GLU A 115 0.25 -4.31 -9.66
CA GLU A 115 0.46 -5.40 -8.68
C GLU A 115 1.95 -5.74 -8.51
N VAL A 116 2.68 -5.90 -9.62
CA VAL A 116 4.12 -6.18 -9.58
C VAL A 116 4.87 -5.09 -8.83
N ARG A 117 4.55 -3.81 -9.08
CA ARG A 117 5.15 -2.69 -8.32
C ARG A 117 4.78 -2.75 -6.85
N ALA A 118 3.52 -2.96 -6.50
CA ALA A 118 3.06 -3.00 -5.12
C ALA A 118 3.77 -4.12 -4.31
N PHE A 119 3.89 -5.32 -4.88
CA PHE A 119 4.68 -6.41 -4.27
C PHE A 119 6.16 -6.04 -4.11
N ARG A 120 6.78 -5.41 -5.12
CA ARG A 120 8.18 -4.97 -5.05
C ARG A 120 8.37 -3.90 -3.98
N THR A 121 7.48 -2.91 -3.89
CA THR A 121 7.51 -1.86 -2.88
C THR A 121 7.46 -2.44 -1.48
N SER A 122 6.50 -3.34 -1.22
CA SER A 122 6.36 -4.04 0.06
C SER A 122 7.62 -4.86 0.40
N ALA A 123 8.17 -5.59 -0.58
CA ALA A 123 9.40 -6.36 -0.42
C ALA A 123 10.61 -5.49 -0.08
N LEU A 124 10.79 -4.38 -0.80
CA LEU A 124 11.92 -3.45 -0.60
C LEU A 124 11.82 -2.76 0.76
N PHE A 125 10.61 -2.37 1.19
CA PHE A 125 10.38 -1.91 2.55
C PHE A 125 10.76 -2.98 3.57
N TRP A 126 10.30 -4.22 3.40
CA TRP A 126 10.59 -5.32 4.31
C TRP A 126 12.09 -5.63 4.42
N ILE A 127 12.81 -5.63 3.29
CA ILE A 127 14.26 -5.80 3.22
C ILE A 127 14.97 -4.65 3.92
N ALA A 128 14.49 -3.42 3.81
CA ALA A 128 15.09 -2.28 4.50
C ALA A 128 14.99 -2.41 6.03
N GLN A 129 13.90 -2.99 6.54
CA GLN A 129 13.67 -3.14 7.98
C GLN A 129 14.40 -4.35 8.59
N TYR A 130 14.39 -5.49 7.91
CA TYR A 130 14.92 -6.75 8.47
C TYR A 130 16.19 -7.28 7.79
N GLY A 131 16.60 -6.67 6.68
CA GLY A 131 17.71 -7.13 5.87
C GLY A 131 17.39 -8.39 5.05
N PRO A 132 18.40 -8.96 4.37
CA PRO A 132 18.23 -10.09 3.45
C PRO A 132 17.70 -11.39 4.09
N GLY A 133 17.86 -11.55 5.41
CA GLY A 133 17.38 -12.72 6.14
C GLY A 133 15.89 -12.69 6.48
N GLY A 134 15.21 -11.55 6.26
CA GLY A 134 13.83 -11.34 6.66
C GLY A 134 13.64 -11.31 8.18
N LYS A 135 12.38 -11.22 8.61
CA LYS A 135 11.99 -11.18 10.01
C LYS A 135 12.25 -12.53 10.67
N LEU A 136 12.96 -12.52 11.80
CA LEU A 136 13.16 -13.70 12.65
C LEU A 136 11.96 -13.91 13.58
N GLY A 137 11.72 -15.16 14.00
CA GLY A 137 10.66 -15.46 14.96
C GLY A 137 9.24 -15.26 14.41
N VAL A 138 9.06 -15.46 13.10
CA VAL A 138 7.79 -15.30 12.38
C VAL A 138 6.62 -15.94 13.13
N SER A 139 5.67 -15.11 13.56
CA SER A 139 4.54 -15.53 14.41
C SER A 139 3.25 -15.77 13.64
N ASN A 140 3.11 -15.22 12.42
CA ASN A 140 1.85 -15.26 11.66
C ASN A 140 2.08 -15.57 10.17
N GLU A 141 0.99 -15.74 9.42
CA GLU A 141 1.03 -16.06 7.98
C GLU A 141 1.52 -14.89 7.14
N LEU A 142 1.15 -13.66 7.50
CA LEU A 142 1.52 -12.45 6.79
C LEU A 142 3.03 -12.22 6.79
N ASP A 143 3.68 -12.39 7.94
CA ASP A 143 5.13 -12.37 8.11
C ASP A 143 5.82 -13.43 7.22
N ARG A 144 5.27 -14.65 7.13
CA ARG A 144 5.83 -15.70 6.26
C ARG A 144 5.73 -15.31 4.79
N GLN A 145 4.61 -14.72 4.40
CA GLN A 145 4.39 -14.27 3.05
C GLN A 145 5.35 -13.12 2.70
N LEU A 146 5.48 -12.12 3.57
CA LEU A 146 6.40 -10.99 3.39
C LEU A 146 7.86 -11.44 3.31
N ASN A 147 8.29 -12.37 4.17
CA ASN A 147 9.61 -13.00 4.04
C ASN A 147 9.78 -13.71 2.68
N SER A 148 8.76 -14.45 2.22
CA SER A 148 8.83 -15.14 0.92
C SER A 148 8.88 -14.17 -0.27
N ILE A 149 8.14 -13.06 -0.22
CA ILE A 149 8.15 -12.03 -1.26
C ILE A 149 9.51 -11.33 -1.26
N ALA A 150 10.03 -10.96 -0.09
CA ALA A 150 11.35 -10.34 0.06
C ALA A 150 12.50 -11.23 -0.45
N ASP A 151 12.47 -12.52 -0.12
CA ASP A 151 13.46 -13.49 -0.60
C ASP A 151 13.46 -13.57 -2.14
N ARG A 152 12.28 -13.67 -2.76
CA ARG A 152 12.16 -13.64 -4.23
C ARG A 152 12.62 -12.31 -4.81
N GLN A 153 12.32 -11.18 -4.16
CA GLN A 153 12.78 -9.88 -4.63
C GLN A 153 14.32 -9.76 -4.64
N LEU A 154 15.02 -10.45 -3.74
CA LEU A 154 16.48 -10.46 -3.70
C LEU A 154 17.09 -11.48 -4.66
N HIS A 155 16.50 -12.66 -4.79
CA HIS A 155 17.16 -13.81 -5.43
C HIS A 155 16.48 -14.27 -6.73
N ASP A 156 15.23 -13.90 -6.97
CA ASP A 156 14.41 -14.36 -8.10
C ASP A 156 13.33 -13.34 -8.51
N GLN A 157 13.74 -12.15 -8.94
CA GLN A 157 12.81 -11.07 -9.32
C GLN A 157 11.90 -11.46 -10.49
N GLN A 158 12.40 -12.27 -11.42
CA GLN A 158 11.62 -12.78 -12.54
C GLN A 158 10.56 -13.77 -12.06
N GLY A 159 10.89 -14.65 -11.11
CA GLY A 159 9.93 -15.55 -10.50
C GLY A 159 8.89 -14.84 -9.63
N LEU A 160 9.25 -13.77 -8.91
CA LEU A 160 8.27 -12.91 -8.23
C LEU A 160 7.28 -12.32 -9.23
N GLU A 161 7.79 -11.72 -10.30
CA GLU A 161 6.94 -11.12 -11.33
C GLU A 161 6.04 -12.18 -11.98
N ALA A 162 6.59 -13.32 -12.39
CA ALA A 162 5.80 -14.40 -12.98
C ALA A 162 4.69 -14.90 -12.04
N LEU A 163 4.98 -15.04 -10.74
CA LEU A 163 4.01 -15.43 -9.73
C LEU A 163 2.87 -14.40 -9.60
N VAL A 164 3.20 -13.11 -9.56
CA VAL A 164 2.20 -12.04 -9.49
C VAL A 164 1.35 -12.02 -10.76
N ARG A 165 1.97 -12.06 -11.95
CA ARG A 165 1.25 -12.11 -13.23
C ARG A 165 0.31 -13.30 -13.32
N GLN A 166 0.74 -14.47 -12.86
CA GLN A 166 -0.10 -15.67 -12.81
C GLN A 166 -1.30 -15.47 -11.87
N THR A 167 -1.06 -15.02 -10.64
CA THR A 167 -2.07 -14.85 -9.58
C THR A 167 -3.15 -13.83 -9.97
N TYR A 168 -2.74 -12.69 -10.54
CA TYR A 168 -3.62 -11.55 -10.80
C TYR A 168 -4.16 -11.48 -12.23
N SER A 169 -3.76 -12.38 -13.11
CA SER A 169 -4.23 -12.43 -14.51
C SER A 169 -5.76 -12.38 -14.61
N GLN A 170 -6.47 -13.20 -13.83
CA GLN A 170 -7.93 -13.25 -13.85
C GLN A 170 -8.56 -11.98 -13.29
N GLN A 171 -8.01 -11.44 -12.19
CA GLN A 171 -8.54 -10.23 -11.55
C GLN A 171 -8.40 -9.00 -12.45
N CYS A 172 -7.30 -8.90 -13.19
CA CYS A 172 -7.02 -7.81 -14.11
C CYS A 172 -7.62 -7.99 -15.52
N SER A 173 -8.35 -9.08 -15.79
CA SER A 173 -8.94 -9.36 -17.12
C SER A 173 -10.27 -8.65 -17.38
N HIS A 174 -10.79 -7.90 -16.40
CA HIS A 174 -12.11 -7.26 -16.41
C HIS A 174 -12.00 -5.74 -16.49
#